data_AF-A0A242K1R0-F1
#
_entry.id   AF-A0A242K1R0-F1
#
_cell.length_a   1.000
_cell.length_b   1.000
_cell.length_c   1.000
_cell.angle_alpha   90.00
_cell.angle_beta   90.00
_cell.angle_gamma   90.00
#
_symmetry.space_group_name_H-M   'P 1'
#
loop_
_entity.id
_entity.type
_entity.pdbx_description
1 polymer ?
#
loop_
_entity_poly.entity_id
_entity_poly.type
_entity_poly.pdbx_seq_one_letter_code
_entity_poly.pdbx_strand_id
1 'polypeptide(L)'
;MKKMALWKKLTLATVVICGLFFGGITLAQNLSEQSILAASNNQETEEEAIARTQKEFERIDKMSVQEYYIDYLDYDPRIMADFEEKYAEDANEVKIKDLDNEKSNYLMALTSFYENGDQPILARNEQKENGEVIIGANGEYAYSLETLSGDVAALSDAIDSTTPIIEICVRHGVDPEGKIRDLTPEIIVEIDRKLFEISDHPK
;
A
#
# COMPACT_ATOMS: atom_id res chain seq x y z
N MET A 1 4.51 11.03 -28.47
CA MET A 1 5.23 12.11 -27.75
C MET A 1 4.38 12.85 -26.72
N LYS A 2 3.14 13.31 -27.02
CA LYS A 2 2.27 13.98 -26.02
C LYS A 2 1.92 13.11 -24.79
N LYS A 3 1.61 11.82 -24.97
CA LYS A 3 1.32 10.89 -23.86
C LYS A 3 2.47 10.77 -22.85
N MET A 4 3.70 10.71 -23.33
CA MET A 4 4.90 10.55 -22.49
C MET A 4 5.24 11.82 -21.68
N ALA A 5 4.90 13.00 -22.22
CA ALA A 5 5.04 14.27 -21.52
C ALA A 5 3.93 14.49 -20.47
N LEU A 6 2.72 13.97 -20.72
CA LEU A 6 1.62 13.96 -19.76
C LEU A 6 1.94 13.00 -18.59
N TRP A 7 2.46 11.81 -18.91
CA TRP A 7 2.82 10.79 -17.94
C TRP A 7 3.92 11.25 -16.96
N LYS A 8 4.97 11.91 -17.46
CA LYS A 8 6.06 12.49 -16.65
C LYS A 8 5.64 13.68 -15.78
N LYS A 9 4.58 14.41 -16.17
CA LYS A 9 4.08 15.57 -15.43
C LYS A 9 3.10 15.18 -14.34
N LEU A 10 2.25 14.17 -14.61
CA LEU A 10 1.36 13.61 -13.58
C LEU A 10 2.13 12.80 -12.53
N THR A 11 3.17 12.04 -12.89
CA THR A 11 4.05 11.42 -11.87
C THR A 11 4.68 12.47 -10.95
N LEU A 12 5.05 13.64 -11.48
CA LEU A 12 5.58 14.73 -10.66
C LEU A 12 4.51 15.33 -9.72
N ALA A 13 3.26 15.46 -10.18
CA ALA A 13 2.14 15.92 -9.34
C ALA A 13 1.77 14.89 -8.27
N THR A 14 1.78 13.59 -8.60
CA THR A 14 1.59 12.48 -7.66
C THR A 14 2.71 12.47 -6.61
N VAL A 15 3.97 12.61 -7.01
CA VAL A 15 5.11 12.66 -6.07
C VAL A 15 5.04 13.85 -5.11
N VAL A 16 4.55 15.02 -5.55
CA VAL A 16 4.34 16.19 -4.68
C VAL A 16 3.21 15.97 -3.67
N ILE A 17 2.19 15.17 -4.02
CA ILE A 17 1.07 14.84 -3.13
C ILE A 17 1.45 13.69 -2.16
N CYS A 18 2.25 12.71 -2.61
CA CYS A 18 2.70 11.56 -1.82
C CYS A 18 3.76 11.90 -0.76
N GLY A 19 4.52 12.99 -0.93
CA GLY A 19 5.66 13.33 -0.06
C GLY A 19 5.32 13.73 1.39
N LEU A 20 4.05 13.73 1.79
CA LEU A 20 3.61 14.17 3.12
C LEU A 20 2.95 13.08 3.97
N PHE A 21 2.67 11.89 3.43
CA PHE A 21 1.93 10.85 4.15
C PHE A 21 2.62 9.50 4.00
N PHE A 22 3.48 9.17 4.96
CA PHE A 22 4.18 7.88 5.04
C PHE A 22 3.24 6.68 5.21
N GLY A 23 1.97 6.92 5.57
CA GLY A 23 0.91 5.92 5.67
C GLY A 23 0.01 5.77 4.44
N GLY A 24 0.16 6.65 3.45
CA GLY A 24 -0.81 6.85 2.37
C GLY A 24 -0.27 6.53 0.98
N ILE A 25 0.86 5.83 0.86
CA ILE A 25 1.53 5.64 -0.45
C ILE A 25 0.65 4.81 -1.39
N THR A 26 0.09 3.69 -0.94
CA THR A 26 -0.85 2.86 -1.74
C THR A 26 -2.15 3.59 -2.05
N LEU A 27 -2.63 4.39 -1.09
CA LEU A 27 -3.82 5.23 -1.16
C LEU A 27 -3.70 6.31 -2.24
N ALA A 28 -2.57 7.01 -2.20
CA ALA A 28 -2.24 8.08 -3.13
C ALA A 28 -1.89 7.54 -4.51
N GLN A 29 -1.24 6.38 -4.61
CA GLN A 29 -1.02 5.69 -5.88
C GLN A 29 -2.36 5.30 -6.52
N ASN A 30 -3.24 4.58 -5.82
CA ASN A 30 -4.52 4.13 -6.37
C ASN A 30 -5.45 5.32 -6.74
N LEU A 31 -5.55 6.34 -5.88
CA LEU A 31 -6.31 7.56 -6.20
C LEU A 31 -5.70 8.34 -7.37
N SER A 32 -4.37 8.40 -7.47
CA SER A 32 -3.71 9.07 -8.58
C SER A 32 -3.91 8.31 -9.90
N GLU A 33 -3.85 6.98 -9.88
CA GLU A 33 -4.10 6.13 -11.05
C GLU A 33 -5.54 6.24 -11.53
N GLN A 34 -6.51 6.17 -10.61
CA GLN A 34 -7.93 6.39 -10.95
C GLN A 34 -8.16 7.81 -11.49
N SER A 35 -7.48 8.81 -10.94
CA SER A 35 -7.58 10.19 -11.41
C SER A 35 -6.96 10.39 -12.80
N ILE A 36 -5.84 9.72 -13.08
CA ILE A 36 -5.19 9.67 -14.40
C ILE A 36 -6.12 8.98 -15.43
N LEU A 37 -6.74 7.86 -15.05
CA LEU A 37 -7.65 7.10 -15.91
C LEU A 37 -8.94 7.89 -16.19
N ALA A 38 -9.54 8.51 -15.16
CA ALA A 38 -10.72 9.35 -15.30
C ALA A 38 -10.45 10.60 -16.15
N ALA A 39 -9.32 11.28 -15.94
CA ALA A 39 -8.93 12.44 -16.75
C ALA A 39 -8.70 12.05 -18.22
N SER A 40 -8.12 10.88 -18.46
CA SER A 40 -7.93 10.33 -19.82
C SER A 40 -9.26 9.96 -20.48
N ASN A 41 -10.27 9.53 -19.73
CA ASN A 41 -11.56 9.10 -20.26
C ASN A 41 -12.57 10.26 -20.41
N ASN A 42 -12.51 11.27 -19.55
CA ASN A 42 -13.51 12.35 -19.47
C ASN A 42 -13.10 13.65 -20.18
N GLN A 43 -11.93 13.68 -20.84
CA GLN A 43 -11.36 14.92 -21.42
C GLN A 43 -11.24 16.08 -20.42
N GLU A 44 -11.04 15.76 -19.14
CA GLU A 44 -10.83 16.77 -18.10
C GLU A 44 -9.49 17.46 -18.27
N THR A 45 -9.43 18.72 -17.85
CA THR A 45 -8.17 19.44 -17.74
C THR A 45 -7.34 18.93 -16.56
N GLU A 46 -6.03 19.15 -16.63
CA GLU A 46 -5.09 18.79 -15.54
C GLU A 46 -5.49 19.45 -14.21
N GLU A 47 -5.95 20.69 -14.25
CA GLU A 47 -6.37 21.45 -13.06
C GLU A 47 -7.63 20.87 -12.41
N GLU A 48 -8.60 20.43 -13.21
CA GLU A 48 -9.82 19.76 -12.72
C GLU A 48 -9.50 18.40 -12.08
N ALA A 49 -8.59 17.64 -12.68
CA ALA A 49 -8.15 16.36 -12.13
C ALA A 49 -7.42 16.53 -10.78
N ILE A 50 -6.52 17.52 -10.68
CA ILE A 50 -5.82 17.86 -9.43
C ILE A 50 -6.83 18.30 -8.36
N ALA A 51 -7.74 19.22 -8.69
CA ALA A 51 -8.73 19.74 -7.73
C ALA A 51 -9.66 18.65 -7.21
N ARG A 52 -10.12 17.72 -8.06
CA ARG A 52 -10.89 16.56 -7.61
C ARG A 52 -10.06 15.69 -6.65
N THR A 53 -8.83 15.37 -7.02
CA THR A 53 -7.95 14.51 -6.22
C THR A 53 -7.71 15.13 -4.83
N GLN A 54 -7.42 16.43 -4.77
CA GLN A 54 -7.26 17.16 -3.51
C GLN A 54 -8.53 17.11 -2.65
N LYS A 55 -9.70 17.36 -3.26
CA LYS A 55 -10.98 17.27 -2.55
C LYS A 55 -11.23 15.86 -1.98
N GLU A 56 -10.78 14.83 -2.68
CA GLU A 56 -10.90 13.45 -2.24
C GLU A 56 -9.98 13.13 -1.06
N PHE A 57 -8.73 13.60 -1.08
CA PHE A 57 -7.84 13.53 0.08
C PHE A 57 -8.41 14.27 1.29
N GLU A 58 -8.91 15.50 1.11
CA GLU A 58 -9.55 16.26 2.19
C GLU A 58 -10.78 15.56 2.78
N ARG A 59 -11.45 14.72 1.98
CA ARG A 59 -12.58 13.90 2.41
C ARG A 59 -12.08 12.73 3.25
N ILE A 60 -11.09 11.99 2.75
CA ILE A 60 -10.49 10.81 3.40
C ILE A 60 -9.83 11.19 4.73
N ASP A 61 -9.11 12.31 4.79
CA ASP A 61 -8.47 12.82 6.02
C ASP A 61 -9.45 13.00 7.18
N LYS A 62 -10.73 13.24 6.88
CA LYS A 62 -11.79 13.47 7.89
C LYS A 62 -12.56 12.20 8.24
N MET A 63 -12.38 11.11 7.49
CA MET A 63 -12.97 9.82 7.81
C MET A 63 -12.32 9.25 9.06
N SER A 64 -13.10 8.47 9.79
CA SER A 64 -12.55 7.56 10.77
C SER A 64 -11.76 6.43 10.09
N VAL A 65 -10.91 5.75 10.86
CA VAL A 65 -10.18 4.56 10.39
C VAL A 65 -11.18 3.50 9.93
N GLN A 66 -12.26 3.28 10.67
CA GLN A 66 -13.29 2.30 10.30
C GLN A 66 -14.06 2.69 9.03
N GLU A 67 -14.53 3.94 8.93
CA GLU A 67 -15.20 4.43 7.71
C GLU A 67 -14.31 4.27 6.47
N TYR A 68 -13.00 4.46 6.63
CA TYR A 68 -12.07 4.36 5.52
C TYR A 68 -11.76 2.90 5.14
N TYR A 69 -11.27 2.09 6.09
CA TYR A 69 -10.81 0.72 5.79
C TYR A 69 -11.97 -0.25 5.54
N ILE A 70 -13.09 -0.10 6.25
CA ILE A 70 -14.20 -1.05 6.16
C ILE A 70 -15.27 -0.53 5.22
N ASP A 71 -15.84 0.64 5.49
CA ASP A 71 -17.01 1.08 4.71
C ASP A 71 -16.63 1.56 3.30
N TYR A 72 -15.45 2.18 3.14
CA TYR A 72 -15.01 2.74 1.86
C TYR A 72 -14.18 1.76 1.02
N LEU A 73 -13.26 1.01 1.63
CA LEU A 73 -12.42 0.03 0.93
C LEU A 73 -12.98 -1.40 0.93
N ASP A 74 -14.00 -1.70 1.74
CA ASP A 74 -14.61 -3.04 1.88
C ASP A 74 -13.60 -4.11 2.34
N TYR A 75 -12.65 -3.74 3.22
CA TYR A 75 -11.69 -4.69 3.79
C TYR A 75 -12.27 -5.48 4.96
N ASP A 76 -11.55 -6.54 5.36
CA ASP A 76 -11.95 -7.43 6.43
C ASP A 76 -12.12 -6.69 7.78
N PRO A 77 -13.29 -6.80 8.45
CA PRO A 77 -13.56 -6.11 9.71
C PRO A 77 -12.65 -6.55 10.86
N ARG A 78 -11.95 -7.69 10.75
CA ARG A 78 -10.96 -8.12 11.74
C ARG A 78 -9.76 -7.16 11.83
N ILE A 79 -9.48 -6.40 10.76
CA ILE A 79 -8.45 -5.34 10.80
C ILE A 79 -8.78 -4.34 11.92
N MET A 80 -10.04 -3.93 12.07
CA MET A 80 -10.43 -3.00 13.14
C MET A 80 -10.30 -3.66 14.51
N ALA A 81 -10.76 -4.90 14.67
CA ALA A 81 -10.66 -5.61 15.94
C ALA A 81 -9.20 -5.68 16.45
N ASP A 82 -8.25 -6.04 15.59
CA ASP A 82 -6.83 -6.13 15.96
C ASP A 82 -6.20 -4.75 16.21
N PHE A 83 -6.61 -3.72 15.45
CA PHE A 83 -6.17 -2.34 15.67
C PHE A 83 -6.63 -1.81 17.03
N GLU A 84 -7.91 -1.98 17.35
CA GLU A 84 -8.51 -1.54 18.61
C GLU A 84 -7.92 -2.32 19.80
N GLU A 85 -7.67 -3.62 19.65
CA GLU A 85 -7.01 -4.43 20.67
C GLU A 85 -5.58 -3.93 20.97
N LYS A 86 -4.79 -3.63 19.92
CA LYS A 86 -3.40 -3.20 20.08
C LYS A 86 -3.27 -1.81 20.70
N TYR A 87 -4.09 -0.86 20.24
CA TYR A 87 -3.93 0.55 20.62
C TYR A 87 -4.91 1.02 21.72
N ALA A 88 -5.92 0.20 22.07
CA ALA A 88 -6.98 0.57 23.00
C ALA A 88 -7.71 1.87 22.60
N GLU A 89 -7.90 2.06 21.29
CA GLU A 89 -8.59 3.19 20.68
C GLU A 89 -9.79 2.68 19.88
N ASP A 90 -10.88 3.44 19.80
CA ASP A 90 -12.06 3.11 18.96
C ASP A 90 -11.80 3.56 17.52
N ALA A 91 -11.83 2.63 16.57
CA ALA A 91 -11.52 2.89 15.17
C ALA A 91 -12.54 3.83 14.49
N ASN A 92 -13.74 4.00 15.07
CA ASN A 92 -14.74 4.96 14.60
C ASN A 92 -14.44 6.40 15.05
N GLU A 93 -13.62 6.57 16.08
CA GLU A 93 -13.28 7.88 16.65
C GLU A 93 -11.93 8.40 16.13
N VAL A 94 -10.97 7.51 15.86
CA VAL A 94 -9.66 7.88 15.29
C VAL A 94 -9.82 8.30 13.83
N LYS A 95 -9.30 9.48 13.46
CA LYS A 95 -9.34 9.97 12.07
C LYS A 95 -8.07 9.61 11.31
N ILE A 96 -8.19 9.39 10.00
CA ILE A 96 -7.05 9.05 9.13
C ILE A 96 -5.92 10.07 9.24
N LYS A 97 -6.23 11.36 9.23
CA LYS A 97 -5.22 12.44 9.36
C LYS A 97 -4.48 12.46 10.70
N ASP A 98 -5.04 11.82 11.73
CA ASP A 98 -4.52 11.84 13.11
C ASP A 98 -3.70 10.56 13.41
N LEU A 99 -3.57 9.65 12.44
CA LEU A 99 -2.69 8.49 12.53
C LEU A 99 -1.22 8.92 12.52
N ASP A 100 -0.45 8.42 13.49
CA ASP A 100 1.00 8.46 13.40
C ASP A 100 1.54 7.34 12.49
N ASN A 101 2.85 7.39 12.22
CA ASN A 101 3.50 6.41 11.36
C ASN A 101 3.41 4.98 11.92
N GLU A 102 3.42 4.81 13.24
CA GLU A 102 3.38 3.48 13.85
C GLU A 102 2.03 2.81 13.58
N LYS A 103 0.95 3.53 13.89
CA LYS A 103 -0.43 3.07 13.66
C LYS A 103 -0.70 2.83 12.18
N SER A 104 -0.23 3.74 11.33
CA SER A 104 -0.44 3.59 9.89
C SER A 104 0.29 2.37 9.33
N ASN A 105 1.55 2.14 9.73
CA ASN A 105 2.30 0.96 9.31
C ASN A 105 1.63 -0.33 9.81
N TYR A 106 1.09 -0.32 11.02
CA TYR A 106 0.37 -1.47 11.55
C TYR A 106 -0.92 -1.78 10.79
N LEU A 107 -1.72 -0.76 10.44
CA LEU A 107 -2.91 -0.93 9.60
C LEU A 107 -2.56 -1.47 8.20
N MET A 108 -1.44 -1.03 7.62
CA MET A 108 -0.95 -1.60 6.36
C MET A 108 -0.56 -3.07 6.51
N ALA A 109 0.13 -3.44 7.59
CA ALA A 109 0.49 -4.82 7.88
C ALA A 109 -0.74 -5.71 8.10
N LEU A 110 -1.76 -5.24 8.82
CA LEU A 110 -3.03 -5.94 8.99
C LEU A 110 -3.75 -6.13 7.65
N THR A 111 -3.72 -5.11 6.78
CA THR A 111 -4.28 -5.21 5.42
C THR A 111 -3.56 -6.30 4.62
N SER A 112 -2.23 -6.31 4.61
CA SER A 112 -1.45 -7.38 3.96
C SER A 112 -1.77 -8.76 4.54
N PHE A 113 -1.94 -8.87 5.86
CA PHE A 113 -2.25 -10.12 6.52
C PHE A 113 -3.65 -10.66 6.19
N TYR A 114 -4.68 -9.81 6.24
CA TYR A 114 -6.07 -10.25 6.05
C TYR A 114 -6.48 -10.33 4.58
N GLU A 115 -6.12 -9.34 3.77
CA GLU A 115 -6.50 -9.27 2.36
C GLU A 115 -5.58 -10.11 1.47
N ASN A 116 -4.27 -10.08 1.76
CA ASN A 116 -3.25 -10.75 0.95
C ASN A 116 -2.67 -12.01 1.62
N GLY A 117 -3.28 -12.49 2.70
CA GLY A 117 -2.74 -13.57 3.52
C GLY A 117 -2.47 -14.88 2.77
N ASP A 118 -3.15 -15.15 1.65
CA ASP A 118 -2.94 -16.34 0.83
C ASP A 118 -1.79 -16.21 -0.19
N GLN A 119 -1.29 -15.00 -0.40
CA GLN A 119 -0.21 -14.70 -1.32
C GLN A 119 1.16 -15.15 -0.77
N PRO A 120 2.16 -15.39 -1.62
CA PRO A 120 3.49 -15.75 -1.18
C PRO A 120 4.20 -14.56 -0.49
N ILE A 121 5.17 -14.87 0.36
CA ILE A 121 6.04 -13.83 0.94
C ILE A 121 6.98 -13.24 -0.13
N LEU A 122 7.56 -14.08 -0.99
CA LEU A 122 8.60 -13.70 -1.94
C LEU A 122 8.08 -13.60 -3.38
N ALA A 123 8.59 -12.61 -4.13
CA ALA A 123 8.14 -12.30 -5.49
C ALA A 123 8.42 -13.42 -6.50
N ARG A 124 9.46 -14.22 -6.26
CA ARG A 124 9.78 -15.39 -7.09
C ARG A 124 8.67 -16.46 -7.09
N ASN A 125 7.80 -16.46 -6.07
CA ASN A 125 6.73 -17.44 -5.90
C ASN A 125 5.36 -16.92 -6.38
N GLU A 126 5.30 -15.70 -6.93
CA GLU A 126 4.08 -15.13 -7.50
C GLU A 126 3.56 -15.97 -8.66
N GLN A 127 2.23 -16.11 -8.73
CA GLN A 127 1.60 -16.77 -9.86
C GLN A 127 1.61 -15.85 -11.06
N LYS A 128 2.10 -16.34 -12.20
CA LYS A 128 2.21 -15.57 -13.45
C LYS A 128 1.51 -16.28 -14.60
N GLU A 129 0.74 -15.53 -15.39
CA GLU A 129 0.17 -15.97 -16.66
C GLU A 129 0.72 -15.06 -17.77
N ASN A 130 1.25 -15.66 -18.84
CA ASN A 130 1.92 -14.93 -19.94
C ASN A 130 3.08 -14.01 -19.50
N GLY A 131 3.68 -14.28 -18.33
CA GLY A 131 4.77 -13.48 -17.76
C GLY A 131 4.32 -12.29 -16.91
N GLU A 132 3.01 -12.07 -16.80
CA GLU A 132 2.40 -11.05 -15.93
C GLU A 132 1.82 -11.70 -14.68
N VAL A 133 1.88 -11.02 -13.53
CA VAL A 133 1.26 -11.51 -12.29
C VAL A 133 -0.23 -11.70 -12.51
N ILE A 134 -0.75 -12.85 -12.13
CA ILE A 134 -2.17 -13.18 -12.34
C ILE A 134 -3.02 -12.23 -11.51
N ILE A 135 -3.92 -11.53 -12.18
CA ILE A 135 -5.05 -10.88 -11.53
C ILE A 135 -6.08 -11.99 -11.26
N GLY A 136 -6.37 -12.26 -10.00
CA GLY A 136 -7.35 -13.27 -9.59
C GLY A 136 -8.72 -13.05 -10.24
N ALA A 137 -9.60 -14.06 -10.19
CA ALA A 137 -10.91 -14.03 -10.84
C ALA A 137 -11.82 -12.85 -10.42
N ASN A 138 -11.49 -12.18 -9.31
CA ASN A 138 -12.20 -11.04 -8.75
C ASN A 138 -11.55 -9.68 -9.12
N GLY A 139 -10.41 -9.67 -9.81
CA GLY A 139 -9.60 -8.45 -9.96
C GLY A 139 -8.51 -8.27 -8.90
N GLU A 140 -8.34 -9.22 -7.97
CA GLU A 140 -7.37 -9.14 -6.87
C GLU A 140 -5.95 -9.42 -7.38
N TYR A 141 -5.02 -8.53 -7.07
CA TYR A 141 -3.62 -8.68 -7.46
C TYR A 141 -2.95 -9.79 -6.65
N ALA A 142 -2.43 -10.83 -7.31
CA ALA A 142 -1.67 -11.90 -6.66
C ALA A 142 -0.21 -11.51 -6.38
N TYR A 143 0.01 -10.30 -5.85
CA TYR A 143 1.34 -9.82 -5.51
C TYR A 143 1.83 -10.45 -4.21
N SER A 144 3.11 -10.78 -4.19
CA SER A 144 3.81 -11.20 -2.98
C SER A 144 3.94 -10.04 -1.98
N LEU A 145 4.26 -10.37 -0.73
CA LEU A 145 4.64 -9.34 0.25
C LEU A 145 5.83 -8.52 -0.25
N GLU A 146 6.86 -9.17 -0.80
CA GLU A 146 8.05 -8.51 -1.34
C GLU A 146 7.69 -7.44 -2.38
N THR A 147 6.78 -7.72 -3.31
CA THR A 147 6.34 -6.76 -4.32
C THR A 147 5.52 -5.64 -3.70
N LEU A 148 4.53 -5.97 -2.86
CA LEU A 148 3.68 -4.97 -2.19
C LEU A 148 4.52 -3.99 -1.35
N SER A 149 5.40 -4.53 -0.50
CA SER A 149 6.28 -3.74 0.35
C SER A 149 7.33 -2.97 -0.46
N GLY A 150 7.81 -3.55 -1.57
CA GLY A 150 8.72 -2.89 -2.50
C GLY A 150 8.09 -1.68 -3.19
N ASP A 151 6.85 -1.80 -3.65
CA ASP A 151 6.08 -0.71 -4.27
C ASP A 151 5.81 0.43 -3.28
N VAL A 152 5.45 0.09 -2.04
CA VAL A 152 5.27 1.06 -0.95
C VAL A 152 6.57 1.78 -0.63
N ALA A 153 7.69 1.07 -0.60
CA ALA A 153 9.00 1.64 -0.36
C ALA A 153 9.64 2.26 -1.62
N ALA A 154 8.93 2.31 -2.75
CA ALA A 154 9.44 2.76 -4.05
C ALA A 154 10.85 2.22 -4.37
N LEU A 155 11.07 0.93 -4.11
CA LEU A 155 12.35 0.29 -4.37
C LEU A 155 12.67 0.31 -5.87
N SER A 156 13.93 0.60 -6.20
CA SER A 156 14.42 0.39 -7.55
C SER A 156 14.78 -1.08 -7.77
N ASP A 157 14.66 -1.56 -9.01
CA ASP A 157 15.02 -2.93 -9.41
C ASP A 157 16.48 -3.32 -9.09
N ALA A 158 17.33 -2.35 -8.77
CA ALA A 158 18.73 -2.56 -8.40
C ALA A 158 18.92 -2.90 -6.92
N ILE A 159 17.91 -2.66 -6.06
CA ILE A 159 17.97 -2.94 -4.63
C ILE A 159 17.51 -4.38 -4.38
N ASP A 160 18.31 -5.11 -3.59
CA ASP A 160 17.96 -6.46 -3.13
C ASP A 160 16.93 -6.38 -1.98
N SER A 161 15.66 -6.56 -2.32
CA SER A 161 14.55 -6.71 -1.37
C SER A 161 14.46 -8.10 -0.76
N THR A 162 14.92 -9.13 -1.46
CA THR A 162 14.73 -10.53 -1.06
C THR A 162 15.53 -10.88 0.19
N THR A 163 16.82 -10.51 0.23
CA THR A 163 17.72 -10.85 1.35
C THR A 163 17.20 -10.38 2.71
N PRO A 164 16.83 -9.09 2.91
CA PRO A 164 16.35 -8.63 4.22
C PRO A 164 15.05 -9.33 4.66
N ILE A 165 14.15 -9.67 3.73
CA ILE A 165 12.92 -10.41 4.03
C ILE A 165 13.27 -11.80 4.57
N ILE A 166 14.14 -12.54 3.87
CA ILE A 166 14.59 -13.87 4.29
C ILE A 166 15.23 -13.82 5.69
N GLU A 167 16.11 -12.84 5.93
CA GLU A 167 16.78 -12.69 7.22
C GLU A 167 15.79 -12.45 8.36
N ILE A 168 14.74 -11.65 8.14
CA ILE A 168 13.69 -11.39 9.12
C ILE A 168 12.83 -12.64 9.36
N CYS A 169 12.36 -13.31 8.30
CA CYS A 169 11.59 -14.54 8.44
C CYS A 169 12.36 -15.61 9.24
N VAL A 170 13.63 -15.86 8.89
CA VAL A 170 14.48 -16.83 9.58
C VAL A 170 14.70 -16.46 11.06
N ARG A 171 14.88 -15.16 11.37
CA ARG A 171 15.03 -14.68 12.74
C ARG A 171 13.81 -14.98 13.60
N HIS A 172 12.61 -14.92 13.02
CA HIS A 172 11.34 -15.22 13.68
C HIS A 172 10.89 -16.67 13.56
N GLY A 173 11.69 -17.53 12.91
CA GLY A 173 11.36 -18.95 12.72
C GLY A 173 10.23 -19.20 11.73
N VAL A 174 9.96 -18.26 10.81
CA VAL A 174 8.99 -18.38 9.73
C VAL A 174 9.70 -18.84 8.46
N ASP A 175 9.04 -19.71 7.69
CA ASP A 175 9.54 -20.13 6.38
C ASP A 175 9.35 -19.00 5.35
N PRO A 176 10.43 -18.41 4.79
CA PRO A 176 10.30 -17.36 3.79
C PRO A 176 9.68 -17.84 2.47
N GLU A 177 9.61 -19.14 2.21
CA GLU A 177 8.89 -19.69 1.05
C GLU A 177 7.37 -19.83 1.29
N GLY A 178 6.90 -19.50 2.49
CA GLY A 178 5.51 -19.57 2.91
C GLY A 178 4.63 -18.45 2.36
N LYS A 179 3.49 -18.29 3.01
CA LYS A 179 2.46 -17.29 2.70
C LYS A 179 2.50 -16.12 3.67
N ILE A 180 1.92 -14.99 3.28
CA ILE A 180 1.84 -13.79 4.14
C ILE A 180 1.18 -14.10 5.49
N ARG A 181 0.14 -14.94 5.52
CA ARG A 181 -0.53 -15.37 6.76
C ARG A 181 0.34 -16.17 7.74
N ASP A 182 1.50 -16.65 7.29
CA ASP A 182 2.45 -17.36 8.16
C ASP A 182 3.28 -16.36 8.99
N LEU A 183 3.20 -15.06 8.69
CA LEU A 183 3.80 -13.96 9.44
C LEU A 183 2.79 -13.36 10.43
N THR A 184 3.28 -12.78 11.53
CA THR A 184 2.45 -11.87 12.33
C THR A 184 2.47 -10.46 11.72
N PRO A 185 1.46 -9.61 11.98
CA PRO A 185 1.48 -8.22 11.53
C PRO A 185 2.75 -7.46 11.97
N GLU A 186 3.28 -7.72 13.17
CA GLU A 186 4.54 -7.12 13.64
C GLU A 186 5.75 -7.50 12.78
N ILE A 187 5.81 -8.73 12.29
CA ILE A 187 6.88 -9.18 11.39
C ILE A 187 6.75 -8.48 10.03
N ILE A 188 5.53 -8.30 9.54
CA ILE A 188 5.27 -7.53 8.30
C ILE A 188 5.73 -6.08 8.48
N VAL A 189 5.41 -5.41 9.60
CA VAL A 189 5.90 -4.05 9.89
C VAL A 189 7.44 -4.00 9.92
N GLU A 190 8.10 -5.01 10.49
CA GLU A 190 9.57 -5.08 10.51
C GLU A 190 10.14 -5.18 9.09
N ILE A 191 9.53 -5.99 8.23
CA ILE A 191 9.89 -6.13 6.81
C ILE A 191 9.71 -4.79 6.09
N ASP A 192 8.53 -4.17 6.19
CA ASP A 192 8.22 -2.90 5.52
C ASP A 192 9.20 -1.80 5.92
N ARG A 193 9.47 -1.68 7.22
CA ARG A 193 10.46 -0.72 7.73
C ARG A 193 11.85 -1.03 7.17
N LYS A 194 12.22 -2.31 7.07
CA LYS A 194 13.54 -2.68 6.58
C LYS A 194 13.72 -2.36 5.11
N LEU A 195 12.70 -2.60 4.30
CA LEU A 195 12.69 -2.23 2.88
C LEU A 195 12.72 -0.71 2.72
N PHE A 196 11.96 0.03 3.53
CA PHE A 196 12.01 1.48 3.52
C PHE A 196 13.42 2.02 3.88
N GLU A 197 14.12 1.42 4.86
CA GLU A 197 15.48 1.81 5.25
C GLU A 197 16.49 1.71 4.09
N ILE A 198 16.31 0.75 3.18
CA ILE A 198 17.20 0.50 2.04
C ILE A 198 16.69 1.15 0.74
N SER A 199 15.53 1.78 0.77
CA SER A 199 14.93 2.44 -0.38
C SER A 199 15.69 3.69 -0.84
N ASP A 200 15.40 4.10 -2.07
CA ASP A 200 15.89 5.34 -2.68
C ASP A 200 15.06 6.58 -2.28
N HIS A 201 14.11 6.46 -1.33
CA HIS A 201 13.34 7.60 -0.84
C HIS A 201 14.25 8.66 -0.18
N PRO A 202 14.01 9.97 -0.42
CA PRO A 202 14.62 11.03 0.37
C PRO A 202 14.28 10.84 1.85
N LYS A 203 15.30 10.75 2.70
CA LYS A 203 15.18 10.56 4.15
C LYS A 203 15.12 11.88 4.90
#